data_AF-A0A0C2FG39-F1
#
_entry.id   AF-A0A0C2FG39-F1
#
_cell.length_a   1.000
_cell.length_b   1.000
_cell.length_c   1.000
_cell.angle_alpha   90.00
_cell.angle_beta   90.00
_cell.angle_gamma   90.00
#
_symmetry.space_group_name_H-M   'P 1'
#
loop_
_entity.id
_entity.type
_entity.pdbx_description
1 polymer ?
#
loop_
_entity_poly.entity_id
_entity_poly.type
_entity_poly.pdbx_seq_one_letter_code
_entity_poly.pdbx_strand_id
1 'polypeptide(L)'
;MAARLPASSGDVLGAKRKNKRPVQFGSPLSSETERLAVEAKLEQQFADLQARATELEREMVVLENVGLVDNAEIFQDTRNIKHGRVSLVVMPAMPRPVRQLVRELQGDRKRCLDLIIDDFVEVAQWSLEDDATGKPHIDVVRDRLLRRQTLLDAMLPAGLEDLGRTAMMLVEHQLIDHGKKYANDKTMLFEDVADIPVANLLVTSDNYAWDMSELADALAVNSGVMRNPITRDMFSEEDVRQILNHPLGERLRPMALEQSELKRGVRSTTIDRMAHLSKVMLEDQSAHATPTIEAIDIFMAYFHTLPEAEKRTLKSLKVPAKDSHTGQAYDSAILEAIQDAKANRVCYHKVGDFLSQAAKKLQDDL
;
A
#
# COMPACT_ATOMS: atom_id res chain seq x y z
N MET A 1 -15.70 -36.52 -43.07
CA MET A 1 -16.12 -35.21 -42.53
C MET A 1 -15.25 -34.87 -41.32
N ALA A 2 -14.29 -33.98 -41.51
CA ALA A 2 -13.63 -33.24 -40.45
C ALA A 2 -13.02 -31.99 -41.12
N ALA A 3 -13.73 -30.88 -41.01
CA ALA A 3 -13.29 -29.59 -41.54
C ALA A 3 -12.13 -29.08 -40.69
N ARG A 4 -10.96 -28.88 -41.31
CA ARG A 4 -9.87 -28.09 -40.70
C ARG A 4 -10.30 -26.63 -40.71
N LEU A 5 -10.47 -26.07 -39.51
CA LEU A 5 -10.61 -24.63 -39.31
C LEU A 5 -9.32 -23.92 -39.78
N PRO A 6 -9.42 -22.75 -40.43
CA PRO A 6 -8.24 -21.98 -40.82
C PRO A 6 -7.55 -21.40 -39.58
N ALA A 7 -6.22 -21.39 -39.62
CA ALA A 7 -5.35 -20.81 -38.60
C ALA A 7 -5.76 -19.36 -38.30
N SER A 8 -6.07 -19.09 -37.03
CA SER A 8 -6.41 -17.76 -36.53
C SER A 8 -5.15 -16.88 -36.49
N SER A 9 -5.15 -15.82 -37.30
CA SER A 9 -4.72 -14.44 -36.99
C SER A 9 -3.37 -14.14 -36.28
N GLY A 10 -2.47 -15.12 -36.06
CA GLY A 10 -1.19 -14.89 -35.40
C GLY A 10 -0.11 -14.22 -36.28
N ASP A 11 -0.22 -14.30 -37.61
CA ASP A 11 0.88 -13.94 -38.51
C ASP A 11 0.84 -12.52 -39.08
N VAL A 12 -0.25 -11.77 -38.87
CA VAL A 12 -0.39 -10.44 -39.50
C VAL A 12 0.32 -9.33 -38.69
N LEU A 13 0.46 -9.50 -37.37
CA LEU A 13 1.11 -8.51 -36.49
C LEU A 13 2.65 -8.62 -36.47
N GLY A 14 3.19 -9.81 -36.74
CA GLY A 14 4.65 -10.05 -36.76
C GLY A 14 5.39 -9.40 -37.94
N ALA A 15 4.67 -9.04 -39.01
CA ALA A 15 5.26 -8.43 -40.20
C ALA A 15 5.48 -6.91 -40.06
N LYS A 16 4.62 -6.19 -39.33
CA LYS A 16 4.66 -4.71 -39.18
C LYS A 16 5.68 -4.18 -38.15
N ARG A 17 6.47 -5.06 -37.52
CA ARG A 17 7.22 -4.75 -36.28
C ARG A 17 8.73 -4.99 -36.38
N LYS A 18 9.29 -5.30 -37.56
CA LYS A 18 10.67 -5.79 -37.72
C LYS A 18 11.77 -4.73 -37.58
N ASN A 19 11.44 -3.43 -37.66
CA ASN A 19 12.46 -2.36 -37.78
C ASN A 19 12.47 -1.32 -36.64
N LYS A 20 11.65 -1.45 -35.60
CA LYS A 20 11.51 -0.44 -34.53
C LYS A 20 12.35 -0.80 -33.31
N ARG A 21 13.12 0.17 -32.79
CA ARG A 21 14.00 -0.02 -31.63
C ARG A 21 13.26 0.24 -30.32
N PRO A 22 13.46 -0.60 -29.29
CA PRO A 22 13.11 -0.29 -27.91
C PRO A 22 13.71 1.04 -27.46
N VAL A 23 12.93 1.87 -26.76
CA VAL A 23 13.47 2.98 -25.97
C VAL A 23 13.67 2.51 -24.54
N GLN A 24 14.88 2.73 -24.01
CA GLN A 24 15.17 2.56 -22.59
C GLN A 24 14.92 3.90 -21.90
N PHE A 25 14.06 3.90 -20.89
CA PHE A 25 13.90 5.05 -20.03
C PHE A 25 15.07 5.10 -19.04
N GLY A 26 15.59 6.30 -18.80
CA GLY A 26 16.68 6.51 -17.83
C GLY A 26 16.19 6.31 -16.40
N SER A 27 17.14 6.21 -15.46
CA SER A 27 16.84 6.08 -14.03
C SER A 27 15.92 7.19 -13.53
N PRO A 28 15.09 6.91 -12.50
CA PRO A 28 14.17 7.88 -11.93
C PRO A 28 14.91 9.15 -11.44
N LEU A 29 14.33 10.31 -11.71
CA LEU A 29 14.88 11.62 -11.36
C LEU A 29 14.64 11.90 -9.88
N SER A 30 15.65 12.40 -9.18
CA SER A 30 15.66 12.44 -7.71
C SER A 30 15.26 13.79 -7.12
N SER A 31 15.21 14.85 -7.93
CA SER A 31 14.79 16.20 -7.51
C SER A 31 13.93 16.92 -8.55
N GLU A 32 13.10 17.85 -8.11
CA GLU A 32 12.27 18.71 -8.98
C GLU A 32 13.14 19.54 -9.95
N THR A 33 14.30 20.01 -9.50
CA THR A 33 15.29 20.69 -10.33
C THR A 33 15.88 19.80 -11.41
N GLU A 34 16.17 18.53 -11.11
CA GLU A 34 16.61 17.56 -12.13
C GLU A 34 15.49 17.25 -13.12
N ARG A 35 14.25 17.16 -12.64
CA ARG A 35 13.07 16.93 -13.48
C ARG A 35 12.87 18.06 -14.49
N LEU A 36 12.87 19.32 -14.04
CA LEU A 36 12.76 20.48 -14.92
C LEU A 36 13.92 20.57 -15.92
N ALA A 37 15.14 20.23 -15.50
CA ALA A 37 16.30 20.23 -16.38
C ALA A 37 16.21 19.14 -17.46
N VAL A 38 15.73 17.95 -17.11
CA VAL A 38 15.52 16.86 -18.07
C VAL A 38 14.34 17.15 -18.99
N GLU A 39 13.26 17.75 -18.49
CA GLU A 39 12.10 18.17 -19.29
C GLU A 39 12.52 19.18 -20.36
N ALA A 40 13.22 20.26 -19.99
CA ALA A 40 13.73 21.25 -20.93
C ALA A 40 14.68 20.62 -21.98
N LYS A 41 15.52 19.66 -21.55
CA LYS A 41 16.41 18.93 -22.46
C LYS A 41 15.63 18.04 -23.43
N LEU A 42 14.59 17.35 -22.97
CA LEU A 42 13.74 16.49 -23.79
C LEU A 42 12.92 17.32 -24.79
N GLU A 43 12.39 18.47 -24.37
CA GLU A 43 11.70 19.42 -25.26
C GLU A 43 12.62 19.87 -26.39
N GLN A 44 13.86 20.25 -26.06
CA GLN A 44 14.84 20.65 -27.06
C GLN A 44 15.19 19.48 -28.01
N GLN A 45 15.44 18.29 -27.48
CA GLN A 45 15.74 17.11 -28.29
C GLN A 45 14.55 16.71 -29.19
N PHE A 46 13.33 16.88 -28.72
CA PHE A 46 12.12 16.62 -29.48
C PHE A 46 11.95 17.62 -30.62
N ALA A 47 12.18 18.91 -30.37
CA ALA A 47 12.17 19.95 -31.41
C ALA A 47 13.24 19.68 -32.49
N ASP A 48 14.46 19.32 -32.07
CA ASP A 48 15.55 18.95 -32.98
C ASP A 48 15.18 17.72 -33.84
N LEU A 49 14.54 16.72 -33.23
CA LEU A 49 14.07 15.53 -33.93
C LEU A 49 13.00 15.86 -34.98
N GLN A 50 12.03 16.73 -34.67
CA GLN A 50 11.02 17.19 -35.62
C GLN A 50 11.62 17.98 -36.78
N ALA A 51 12.62 18.82 -36.50
CA ALA A 51 13.34 19.58 -37.52
C ALA A 51 14.06 18.64 -38.50
N ARG A 52 14.79 17.65 -37.98
CA ARG A 52 15.48 16.63 -38.78
C ARG A 52 14.50 15.77 -39.59
N ALA A 53 13.38 15.37 -39.00
CA ALA A 53 12.34 14.63 -39.74
C ALA A 53 11.72 15.46 -40.86
N THR A 54 11.61 16.77 -40.68
CA THR A 54 11.14 17.70 -41.73
C THR A 54 12.13 17.80 -42.89
N GLU A 55 13.42 17.86 -42.60
CA GLU A 55 14.49 17.85 -43.61
C GLU A 55 14.52 16.52 -44.37
N LEU A 56 14.52 15.40 -43.64
CA LEU A 56 14.53 14.06 -44.21
C LEU A 56 13.31 13.80 -45.10
N GLU A 57 12.11 14.23 -44.70
CA GLU A 57 10.90 14.09 -45.54
C GLU A 57 11.07 14.81 -46.88
N ARG A 58 11.67 16.02 -46.89
CA ARG A 58 11.91 16.76 -48.14
C ARG A 58 12.87 16.02 -49.06
N GLU A 59 13.95 15.47 -48.52
CA GLU A 59 14.92 14.68 -49.28
C GLU A 59 14.30 13.39 -49.81
N MET A 60 13.51 12.69 -48.99
CA MET A 60 12.83 11.46 -49.38
C MET A 60 11.83 11.70 -50.52
N VAL A 61 11.04 12.78 -50.48
CA VAL A 61 10.12 13.15 -51.58
C VAL A 61 10.88 13.39 -52.88
N VAL A 62 12.06 14.01 -52.83
CA VAL A 62 12.90 14.19 -54.02
C VAL A 62 13.38 12.85 -54.57
N LEU A 63 13.81 11.93 -53.70
CA LEU A 63 14.28 10.60 -54.10
C LEU A 63 13.16 9.70 -54.65
N GLU A 64 11.94 9.80 -54.12
CA GLU A 64 10.74 9.12 -54.63
C GLU A 64 10.37 9.64 -56.03
N ASN A 65 10.42 10.95 -56.24
CA ASN A 65 10.17 11.57 -57.55
C ASN A 65 11.19 11.14 -58.64
N VAL A 66 12.39 10.71 -58.23
CA VAL A 66 13.44 10.20 -59.12
C VAL A 66 13.43 8.66 -59.21
N GLY A 67 12.50 7.99 -58.51
CA GLY A 67 12.32 6.53 -58.55
C GLY A 67 13.41 5.74 -57.80
N LEU A 68 14.14 6.38 -56.89
CA LEU A 68 15.28 5.77 -56.20
C LEU A 68 14.93 5.12 -54.85
N VAL A 69 13.77 5.45 -54.26
CA VAL A 69 13.34 4.93 -52.96
C VAL A 69 11.84 4.66 -52.99
N ASP A 70 11.44 3.41 -52.73
CA ASP A 70 10.06 3.01 -52.45
C ASP A 70 10.02 2.30 -51.10
N ASN A 71 9.85 3.08 -50.03
CA ASN A 71 9.81 2.56 -48.67
C ASN A 71 8.75 3.31 -47.86
N ALA A 72 7.49 3.06 -48.21
CA ALA A 72 6.30 3.73 -47.66
C ALA A 72 6.23 3.72 -46.12
N GLU A 73 6.81 2.70 -45.46
CA GLU A 73 6.88 2.61 -44.00
C GLU A 73 7.79 3.69 -43.39
N ILE A 74 8.98 3.91 -43.97
CA ILE A 74 9.92 4.94 -43.51
C ILE A 74 9.36 6.34 -43.74
N PHE A 75 8.64 6.55 -44.85
CA PHE A 75 7.94 7.80 -45.12
C PHE A 75 6.88 8.10 -44.06
N GLN A 76 6.07 7.09 -43.73
CA GLN A 76 5.02 7.24 -42.74
C GLN A 76 5.59 7.48 -41.34
N ASP A 77 6.64 6.77 -40.95
CA ASP A 77 7.33 6.97 -39.68
C ASP A 77 7.99 8.36 -39.59
N THR A 78 8.63 8.83 -40.67
CA THR A 78 9.22 10.18 -40.75
C THR A 78 8.15 11.27 -40.59
N ARG A 79 6.99 11.10 -41.24
CA ARG A 79 5.82 11.98 -41.05
C ARG A 79 5.29 11.94 -39.62
N ASN A 80 5.18 10.76 -39.03
CA ASN A 80 4.74 10.62 -37.65
C ASN A 80 5.68 11.37 -36.70
N ILE A 81 7.01 11.26 -36.87
CA ILE A 81 8.00 12.02 -36.07
C ILE A 81 7.82 13.53 -36.28
N LYS A 82 7.76 14.00 -37.53
CA LYS A 82 7.56 15.43 -37.86
C LYS A 82 6.32 16.01 -37.17
N HIS A 83 5.21 15.27 -37.17
CA HIS A 83 3.95 15.69 -36.55
C HIS A 83 3.90 15.47 -35.02
N GLY A 84 5.02 15.10 -34.40
CA GLY A 84 5.12 14.90 -32.95
C GLY A 84 4.50 13.60 -32.46
N ARG A 85 4.15 12.68 -33.36
CA ARG A 85 3.56 11.36 -33.03
C ARG A 85 4.64 10.30 -32.85
N VAL A 86 5.66 10.61 -32.04
CA VAL A 86 6.85 9.76 -31.85
C VAL A 86 6.49 8.39 -31.24
N SER A 87 5.44 8.33 -30.42
CA SER A 87 4.90 7.08 -29.86
C SER A 87 4.40 6.08 -30.92
N LEU A 88 4.11 6.52 -32.15
CA LEU A 88 3.73 5.61 -33.24
C LEU A 88 4.95 4.94 -33.91
N VAL A 89 6.14 5.45 -33.64
CA VAL A 89 7.40 5.08 -34.31
C VAL A 89 8.37 4.39 -33.37
N VAL A 90 8.29 4.72 -32.09
CA VAL A 90 9.01 4.07 -31.01
C VAL A 90 8.18 2.90 -30.49
N MET A 91 8.82 1.76 -30.22
CA MET A 91 8.17 0.68 -29.47
C MET A 91 8.66 0.71 -28.02
N PRO A 92 7.77 0.50 -27.03
CA PRO A 92 8.21 0.22 -25.67
C PRO A 92 9.10 -1.03 -25.69
N ALA A 93 10.12 -1.03 -24.85
CA ALA A 93 10.96 -2.20 -24.69
C ALA A 93 10.10 -3.41 -24.30
N MET A 94 10.34 -4.56 -24.95
CA MET A 94 9.73 -5.79 -24.47
C MET A 94 10.23 -6.04 -23.04
N PRO A 95 9.34 -6.36 -22.08
CA PRO A 95 9.75 -6.67 -20.74
C PRO A 95 10.80 -7.79 -20.75
N ARG A 96 11.91 -7.57 -20.04
CA ARG A 96 13.00 -8.57 -19.92
C ARG A 96 12.48 -9.88 -19.32
N PRO A 97 13.15 -11.03 -19.52
CA PRO A 97 12.81 -12.25 -18.81
C PRO A 97 13.02 -12.13 -17.29
N VAL A 98 12.11 -12.68 -16.46
CA VAL A 98 12.22 -12.64 -14.97
C VAL A 98 13.58 -13.17 -14.48
N ARG A 99 14.08 -14.26 -15.10
CA ARG A 99 15.38 -14.85 -14.73
C ARG A 99 16.55 -13.89 -14.92
N GLN A 100 16.44 -12.98 -15.91
CA GLN A 100 17.47 -11.98 -16.16
C GLN A 100 17.38 -10.89 -15.09
N LEU A 101 16.18 -10.37 -14.80
CA LEU A 101 15.97 -9.39 -13.72
C LEU A 101 16.56 -9.90 -12.40
N VAL A 102 16.26 -11.13 -12.00
CA VAL A 102 16.77 -11.72 -10.74
C VAL A 102 18.30 -11.78 -10.69
N ARG A 103 18.99 -11.99 -11.82
CA ARG A 103 20.47 -11.98 -11.87
C ARG A 103 21.04 -10.57 -11.69
N GLU A 104 20.28 -9.55 -12.07
CA GLU A 104 20.63 -8.14 -11.99
C GLU A 104 20.32 -7.54 -10.60
N LEU A 105 19.55 -8.23 -9.76
CA LEU A 105 19.28 -7.85 -8.36
C LEU A 105 20.54 -8.02 -7.50
N GLN A 106 21.46 -7.07 -7.64
CA GLN A 106 22.70 -6.98 -6.89
C GLN A 106 22.83 -5.59 -6.26
N GLY A 107 23.30 -5.55 -5.02
CA GLY A 107 23.52 -4.31 -4.28
C GLY A 107 22.64 -4.20 -3.05
N ASP A 108 22.31 -2.96 -2.70
CA ASP A 108 21.44 -2.68 -1.56
C ASP A 108 19.97 -2.94 -1.90
N ARG A 109 19.17 -3.08 -0.84
CA ARG A 109 17.75 -3.40 -0.94
C ARG A 109 16.97 -2.33 -1.74
N LYS A 110 17.35 -1.06 -1.60
CA LYS A 110 16.71 0.06 -2.29
C LYS A 110 16.89 -0.06 -3.80
N ARG A 111 18.12 -0.28 -4.26
CA ARG A 111 18.41 -0.47 -5.69
C ARG A 111 17.69 -1.68 -6.27
N CYS A 112 17.60 -2.78 -5.50
CA CYS A 112 16.83 -3.94 -5.91
C CYS A 112 15.33 -3.62 -6.07
N LEU A 113 14.75 -2.84 -5.15
CA LEU A 113 13.36 -2.41 -5.26
C LEU A 113 13.14 -1.54 -6.49
N ASP A 114 14.00 -0.54 -6.73
CA ASP A 114 13.92 0.36 -7.89
C ASP A 114 13.93 -0.43 -9.21
N LEU A 115 14.81 -1.43 -9.34
CA LEU A 115 14.86 -2.30 -10.53
C LEU A 115 13.57 -3.11 -10.76
N ILE A 116 12.90 -3.54 -9.68
CA ILE A 116 11.65 -4.29 -9.78
C ILE A 116 10.50 -3.34 -10.14
N ILE A 117 10.47 -2.14 -9.58
CA ILE A 117 9.51 -1.09 -9.95
C ILE A 117 9.63 -0.80 -11.44
N ASP A 118 10.84 -0.55 -11.94
CA ASP A 118 11.08 -0.29 -13.37
C ASP A 118 10.59 -1.45 -14.25
N ASP A 119 10.84 -2.70 -13.86
CA ASP A 119 10.33 -3.88 -14.59
C ASP A 119 8.78 -3.92 -14.62
N PHE A 120 8.13 -3.59 -13.50
CA PHE A 120 6.67 -3.60 -13.42
C PHE A 120 6.06 -2.43 -14.21
N VAL A 121 6.68 -1.26 -14.18
CA VAL A 121 6.28 -0.12 -15.02
C VAL A 121 6.40 -0.47 -16.50
N GLU A 122 7.49 -1.11 -16.93
CA GLU A 122 7.66 -1.59 -18.31
C GLU A 122 6.57 -2.60 -18.71
N VAL A 123 6.26 -3.58 -17.84
CA VAL A 123 5.17 -4.55 -18.07
C VAL A 123 3.81 -3.87 -18.16
N ALA A 124 3.56 -2.87 -17.30
CA ALA A 124 2.32 -2.11 -17.30
C ALA A 124 2.16 -1.32 -18.60
N GLN A 125 3.16 -0.53 -18.98
CA GLN A 125 3.19 0.25 -20.23
C GLN A 125 3.02 -0.64 -21.46
N TRP A 126 3.79 -1.73 -21.53
CA TRP A 126 3.67 -2.69 -22.63
C TRP A 126 2.25 -3.28 -22.74
N SER A 127 1.61 -3.53 -21.60
CA SER A 127 0.23 -4.04 -21.55
C SER A 127 -0.81 -2.99 -21.89
N LEU A 128 -0.53 -1.72 -21.61
CA LEU A 128 -1.39 -0.62 -21.97
C LEU A 128 -1.37 -0.33 -23.49
N GLU A 129 -0.29 -0.68 -24.19
CA GLU A 129 -0.16 -0.43 -25.63
C GLU A 129 -0.59 -1.62 -26.51
N ASP A 130 -0.59 -2.84 -25.96
CA ASP A 130 -0.95 -4.07 -26.68
C ASP A 130 -2.45 -4.16 -27.02
N ASP A 131 -3.29 -3.32 -26.40
CA ASP A 131 -4.74 -3.33 -26.63
C ASP A 131 -5.15 -2.42 -27.80
N ALA A 132 -5.34 -3.04 -28.97
CA ALA A 132 -5.77 -2.39 -30.22
C ALA A 132 -7.17 -1.71 -30.12
N THR A 133 -7.88 -1.89 -29.02
CA THR A 133 -9.24 -1.36 -28.79
C THR A 133 -9.27 0.03 -28.14
N GLY A 134 -8.12 0.60 -27.78
CA GLY A 134 -7.98 2.03 -27.44
C GLY A 134 -8.20 2.40 -25.98
N LYS A 135 -8.54 1.45 -25.09
CA LYS A 135 -8.41 1.59 -23.63
C LYS A 135 -8.19 0.20 -23.00
N PRO A 136 -6.97 -0.11 -22.55
CA PRO A 136 -6.69 -1.35 -21.85
C PRO A 136 -7.55 -1.45 -20.61
N HIS A 137 -8.23 -2.58 -20.43
CA HIS A 137 -8.92 -2.84 -19.18
C HIS A 137 -7.87 -2.97 -18.07
N ILE A 138 -7.96 -2.17 -17.00
CA ILE A 138 -6.98 -2.16 -15.91
C ILE A 138 -6.76 -3.57 -15.33
N ASP A 139 -7.81 -4.39 -15.29
CA ASP A 139 -7.71 -5.78 -14.84
C ASP A 139 -6.75 -6.62 -15.69
N VAL A 140 -6.61 -6.36 -17.00
CA VAL A 140 -5.66 -7.07 -17.86
C VAL A 140 -4.23 -6.70 -17.51
N VAL A 141 -3.97 -5.41 -17.27
CA VAL A 141 -2.66 -4.92 -16.80
C VAL A 141 -2.35 -5.54 -15.45
N ARG A 142 -3.31 -5.51 -14.53
CA ARG A 142 -3.19 -6.07 -13.18
C ARG A 142 -2.92 -7.58 -13.22
N ASP A 143 -3.64 -8.34 -14.02
CA ASP A 143 -3.45 -9.78 -14.20
C ASP A 143 -2.05 -10.11 -14.71
N ARG A 144 -1.53 -9.32 -15.66
CA ARG A 144 -0.17 -9.49 -16.18
C ARG A 144 0.88 -9.17 -15.11
N LEU A 145 0.69 -8.10 -14.35
CA LEU A 145 1.55 -7.75 -13.23
C LEU A 145 1.52 -8.82 -12.11
N LEU A 146 0.35 -9.36 -11.76
CA LEU A 146 0.22 -10.43 -10.77
C LEU A 146 0.93 -11.72 -11.21
N ARG A 147 0.83 -12.09 -12.49
CA ARG A 147 1.59 -13.22 -13.05
C ARG A 147 3.09 -12.94 -13.00
N ARG A 148 3.50 -11.71 -13.32
CA ARG A 148 4.90 -11.29 -13.26
C ARG A 148 5.45 -11.35 -11.83
N GLN A 149 4.69 -10.84 -10.86
CA GLN A 149 5.00 -10.89 -9.44
C GLN A 149 5.13 -12.34 -8.95
N THR A 150 4.16 -13.20 -9.26
CA THR A 150 4.21 -14.63 -8.86
C THR A 150 5.48 -15.31 -9.35
N LEU A 151 5.91 -15.03 -10.58
CA LEU A 151 7.15 -15.59 -11.13
C LEU A 151 8.40 -14.99 -10.47
N LEU A 152 8.37 -13.70 -10.14
CA LEU A 152 9.46 -13.02 -9.45
C LEU A 152 9.61 -13.55 -8.02
N ASP A 153 8.53 -13.59 -7.24
CA ASP A 153 8.49 -14.04 -5.85
C ASP A 153 9.01 -15.48 -5.71
N ALA A 154 8.74 -16.35 -6.68
CA ALA A 154 9.26 -17.73 -6.72
C ALA A 154 10.79 -17.81 -6.95
N MET A 155 11.43 -16.72 -7.38
CA MET A 155 12.84 -16.66 -7.74
C MET A 155 13.65 -15.67 -6.88
N LEU A 156 13.00 -14.88 -6.02
CA LEU A 156 13.68 -13.88 -5.20
C LEU A 156 14.63 -14.56 -4.18
N PRO A 157 15.86 -14.03 -4.01
CA PRO A 157 16.74 -14.46 -2.94
C PRO A 157 16.15 -14.19 -1.55
N ALA A 158 16.63 -14.93 -0.54
CA ALA A 158 16.27 -14.69 0.85
C ALA A 158 16.67 -13.25 1.28
N GLY A 159 15.79 -12.58 2.03
CA GLY A 159 15.93 -11.18 2.44
C GLY A 159 15.33 -10.14 1.47
N LEU A 160 14.82 -10.56 0.30
CA LEU A 160 14.16 -9.71 -0.69
C LEU A 160 12.72 -10.14 -0.98
N GLU A 161 12.15 -11.08 -0.20
CA GLU A 161 10.89 -11.77 -0.49
C GLU A 161 9.69 -10.83 -0.60
N ASP A 162 9.73 -9.68 0.05
CA ASP A 162 8.65 -8.69 0.09
C ASP A 162 8.80 -7.59 -0.98
N LEU A 163 9.91 -7.56 -1.72
CA LEU A 163 10.14 -6.52 -2.74
C LEU A 163 9.16 -6.60 -3.90
N GLY A 164 8.80 -7.81 -4.36
CA GLY A 164 7.82 -7.97 -5.44
C GLY A 164 6.46 -7.36 -5.08
N ARG A 165 6.00 -7.59 -3.85
CA ARG A 165 4.76 -7.00 -3.34
C ARG A 165 4.85 -5.49 -3.17
N THR A 166 5.96 -5.02 -2.60
CA THR A 166 6.19 -3.58 -2.42
C THR A 166 6.17 -2.86 -3.77
N ALA A 167 6.88 -3.40 -4.78
CA ALA A 167 6.86 -2.84 -6.12
C ALA A 167 5.46 -2.87 -6.75
N MET A 168 4.73 -3.99 -6.61
CA MET A 168 3.35 -4.10 -7.10
C MET A 168 2.46 -2.99 -6.54
N MET A 169 2.52 -2.76 -5.22
CA MET A 169 1.78 -1.70 -4.55
C MET A 169 2.08 -0.31 -5.14
N LEU A 170 3.37 0.00 -5.33
CA LEU A 170 3.80 1.30 -5.86
C LEU A 170 3.38 1.50 -7.32
N VAL A 171 3.48 0.45 -8.15
CA VAL A 171 3.04 0.51 -9.56
C VAL A 171 1.52 0.59 -9.67
N GLU A 172 0.77 -0.18 -8.88
CA GLU A 172 -0.70 -0.09 -8.87
C GLU A 172 -1.19 1.31 -8.49
N HIS A 173 -0.48 2.01 -7.62
CA HIS A 173 -0.80 3.38 -7.24
C HIS A 173 -0.65 4.37 -8.40
N GLN A 174 0.35 4.20 -9.25
CA GLN A 174 0.49 5.00 -10.47
C GLN A 174 -0.65 4.74 -11.47
N LEU A 175 -1.40 3.65 -11.30
CA LEU A 175 -2.57 3.32 -12.13
C LEU A 175 -3.89 3.92 -11.60
N ILE A 176 -3.88 4.82 -10.60
CA ILE A 176 -5.09 5.53 -10.13
C ILE A 176 -5.78 6.25 -11.30
N ASP A 177 -5.03 7.01 -12.10
CA ASP A 177 -5.53 7.73 -13.28
C ASP A 177 -6.13 6.79 -14.34
N HIS A 178 -5.77 5.51 -14.26
CA HIS A 178 -6.25 4.45 -15.15
C HIS A 178 -7.40 3.62 -14.56
N GLY A 179 -7.92 3.98 -13.38
CA GLY A 179 -9.13 3.41 -12.79
C GLY A 179 -8.92 2.56 -11.53
N LYS A 180 -7.70 2.49 -10.97
CA LYS A 180 -7.48 1.86 -9.67
C LYS A 180 -8.21 2.66 -8.58
N LYS A 181 -9.03 1.98 -7.79
CA LYS A 181 -9.75 2.57 -6.65
C LYS A 181 -9.29 1.97 -5.32
N TYR A 182 -8.96 2.85 -4.39
CA TYR A 182 -8.72 2.52 -2.99
C TYR A 182 -10.03 2.63 -2.19
N ALA A 183 -10.02 2.12 -0.97
CA ALA A 183 -11.15 2.26 -0.04
C ALA A 183 -11.34 3.73 0.38
N ASN A 184 -10.26 4.50 0.40
CA ASN A 184 -10.24 5.95 0.62
C ASN A 184 -9.77 6.70 -0.64
N ASP A 185 -10.34 7.88 -0.86
CA ASP A 185 -9.94 8.85 -1.87
C ASP A 185 -9.07 9.98 -1.30
N LYS A 186 -9.17 10.21 0.02
CA LYS A 186 -8.40 11.20 0.76
C LYS A 186 -7.53 10.59 1.88
N THR A 187 -6.45 11.27 2.24
CA THR A 187 -5.62 10.97 3.43
C THR A 187 -6.33 11.42 4.71
N MET A 188 -5.73 11.16 5.88
CA MET A 188 -6.31 11.60 7.17
C MET A 188 -6.22 13.12 7.35
N LEU A 189 -5.34 13.79 6.61
CA LEU A 189 -5.23 15.25 6.55
C LEU A 189 -6.02 15.87 5.39
N PHE A 190 -6.90 15.08 4.74
CA PHE A 190 -7.78 15.49 3.64
C PHE A 190 -7.06 15.83 2.32
N GLU A 191 -5.82 15.37 2.14
CA GLU A 191 -5.09 15.44 0.86
C GLU A 191 -5.55 14.32 -0.08
N ASP A 192 -5.36 14.48 -1.39
CA ASP A 192 -5.72 13.43 -2.36
C ASP A 192 -4.78 12.22 -2.23
N VAL A 193 -5.35 11.02 -2.22
CA VAL A 193 -4.56 9.77 -2.16
C VAL A 193 -3.60 9.66 -3.35
N ALA A 194 -3.97 10.20 -4.51
CA ALA A 194 -3.12 10.22 -5.70
C ALA A 194 -1.84 11.06 -5.53
N ASP A 195 -1.82 11.98 -4.57
CA ASP A 195 -0.70 12.88 -4.32
C ASP A 195 0.26 12.34 -3.24
N ILE A 196 -0.04 11.18 -2.64
CA ILE A 196 0.83 10.57 -1.62
C ILE A 196 2.21 10.29 -2.24
N PRO A 197 3.31 10.80 -1.65
CA PRO A 197 4.65 10.50 -2.14
C PRO A 197 4.92 9.00 -2.12
N VAL A 198 5.53 8.46 -3.19
CA VAL A 198 5.87 7.02 -3.31
C VAL A 198 6.66 6.50 -2.10
N ALA A 199 7.52 7.33 -1.52
CA ALA A 199 8.32 7.00 -0.34
C ALA A 199 7.52 6.91 0.97
N ASN A 200 6.30 7.48 0.99
CA ASN A 200 5.39 7.48 2.13
C ASN A 200 4.25 6.48 1.95
N LEU A 201 4.02 5.97 0.74
CA LEU A 201 2.86 5.16 0.45
C LEU A 201 2.93 3.78 1.11
N LEU A 202 1.86 3.43 1.84
CA LEU A 202 1.56 2.06 2.21
C LEU A 202 0.10 1.75 1.86
N VAL A 203 -0.15 0.57 1.29
CA VAL A 203 -1.51 0.07 1.06
C VAL A 203 -1.71 -1.18 1.91
N THR A 204 -2.70 -1.14 2.80
CA THR A 204 -3.02 -2.26 3.69
C THR A 204 -4.00 -3.25 3.04
N SER A 205 -4.12 -4.45 3.63
CA SER A 205 -4.96 -5.53 3.10
C SER A 205 -6.45 -5.19 2.94
N ASP A 206 -6.95 -4.22 3.72
CA ASP A 206 -8.28 -3.63 3.61
C ASP A 206 -8.42 -2.62 2.45
N ASN A 207 -7.41 -2.50 1.58
CA ASN A 207 -7.32 -1.64 0.41
C ASN A 207 -7.36 -0.13 0.73
N TYR A 208 -7.00 0.26 1.96
CA TYR A 208 -6.72 1.65 2.31
C TYR A 208 -5.30 2.04 1.88
N ALA A 209 -5.17 3.20 1.26
CA ALA A 209 -3.90 3.84 0.96
C ALA A 209 -3.57 4.87 2.03
N TRP A 210 -2.38 4.75 2.61
CA TRP A 210 -1.90 5.54 3.73
C TRP A 210 -0.68 6.35 3.33
N ASP A 211 -0.66 7.62 3.71
CA ASP A 211 0.60 8.30 3.97
C ASP A 211 1.15 7.78 5.31
N MET A 212 2.31 7.12 5.26
CA MET A 212 2.94 6.50 6.42
C MET A 212 3.40 7.49 7.48
N SER A 213 3.67 8.75 7.13
CA SER A 213 3.95 9.80 8.11
C SER A 213 2.70 10.03 8.96
N GLU A 214 1.56 10.26 8.30
CA GLU A 214 0.27 10.47 8.96
C GLU A 214 -0.16 9.26 9.79
N LEU A 215 -0.09 8.05 9.20
CA LEU A 215 -0.45 6.82 9.88
C LEU A 215 0.42 6.59 11.12
N ALA A 216 1.72 6.79 11.00
CA ALA A 216 2.61 6.62 12.14
C ALA A 216 2.37 7.65 13.25
N ASP A 217 1.99 8.89 12.92
CA ASP A 217 1.59 9.88 13.94
C ASP A 217 0.31 9.45 14.65
N ALA A 218 -0.71 9.03 13.90
CA ALA A 218 -1.99 8.58 14.46
C ALA A 218 -1.80 7.36 15.40
N LEU A 219 -0.97 6.40 15.01
CA LEU A 219 -0.66 5.22 15.83
C LEU A 219 0.16 5.58 17.07
N ALA A 220 1.12 6.51 16.95
CA ALA A 220 1.93 6.96 18.07
C ALA A 220 1.09 7.68 19.14
N VAL A 221 0.14 8.53 18.72
CA VAL A 221 -0.81 9.19 19.62
C VAL A 221 -1.65 8.17 20.40
N ASN A 222 -2.00 7.05 19.78
CA ASN A 222 -2.72 5.95 20.44
C ASN A 222 -1.79 4.91 21.10
N SER A 223 -0.61 5.33 21.55
CA SER A 223 0.35 4.49 22.30
C SER A 223 0.78 3.21 21.57
N GLY A 224 0.82 3.24 20.23
CA GLY A 224 1.28 2.12 19.40
C GLY A 224 0.25 1.00 19.20
N VAL A 225 -1.03 1.21 19.52
CA VAL A 225 -2.10 0.25 19.21
C VAL A 225 -2.26 0.15 17.69
N MET A 226 -2.02 -1.04 17.15
CA MET A 226 -2.02 -1.32 15.71
C MET A 226 -3.44 -1.43 15.12
N ARG A 227 -4.14 -0.30 15.10
CA ARG A 227 -5.53 -0.18 14.67
C ARG A 227 -5.65 0.84 13.56
N ASN A 228 -6.45 0.53 12.54
CA ASN A 228 -6.81 1.46 11.48
C ASN A 228 -7.49 2.70 12.12
N PRO A 229 -6.92 3.92 12.00
CA PRO A 229 -7.45 5.11 12.66
C PRO A 229 -8.84 5.55 12.15
N ILE A 230 -9.19 5.15 10.93
CA ILE A 230 -10.44 5.50 10.25
C ILE A 230 -11.53 4.48 10.63
N THR A 231 -11.30 3.20 10.31
CA THR A 231 -12.33 2.15 10.54
C THR A 231 -12.40 1.71 11.99
N ARG A 232 -11.32 1.92 12.75
CA ARG A 232 -11.13 1.36 14.09
C ARG A 232 -11.18 -0.17 14.06
N ASP A 233 -10.67 -0.81 13.02
CA ASP A 233 -10.42 -2.25 13.01
C ASP A 233 -8.94 -2.53 13.26
N MET A 234 -8.62 -3.69 13.85
CA MET A 234 -7.23 -4.10 14.04
C MET A 234 -6.60 -4.37 12.68
N PHE A 235 -5.37 -3.88 12.47
CA PHE A 235 -4.59 -4.28 11.31
C PHE A 235 -4.31 -5.78 11.36
N SER A 236 -4.27 -6.43 10.18
CA SER A 236 -3.83 -7.82 10.10
C SER A 236 -2.37 -7.95 10.55
N GLU A 237 -1.95 -9.14 11.00
CA GLU A 237 -0.54 -9.34 11.39
C GLU A 237 0.44 -8.99 10.27
N GLU A 238 0.02 -9.21 9.03
CA GLU A 238 0.79 -8.88 7.84
C GLU A 238 0.92 -7.37 7.65
N ASP A 239 -0.18 -6.63 7.78
CA ASP A 239 -0.17 -5.16 7.73
C ASP A 239 0.68 -4.58 8.85
N VAL A 240 0.59 -5.13 10.07
CA VAL A 240 1.44 -4.71 11.21
C VAL A 240 2.91 -4.88 10.89
N ARG A 241 3.31 -6.01 10.30
CA ARG A 241 4.71 -6.22 9.89
C ARG A 241 5.14 -5.20 8.84
N GLN A 242 4.27 -4.89 7.87
CA GLN A 242 4.57 -3.89 6.83
C GLN A 242 4.71 -2.48 7.42
N ILE A 243 3.78 -2.07 8.28
CA ILE A 243 3.82 -0.78 9.01
C ILE A 243 5.14 -0.66 9.77
N LEU A 244 5.52 -1.68 10.54
CA LEU A 244 6.74 -1.66 11.35
C LEU A 244 8.03 -1.74 10.51
N ASN A 245 7.99 -2.33 9.32
CA ASN A 245 9.12 -2.43 8.40
C ASN A 245 9.28 -1.21 7.48
N HIS A 246 8.24 -0.40 7.35
CA HIS A 246 8.31 0.84 6.60
C HIS A 246 9.28 1.83 7.28
N PRO A 247 10.14 2.57 6.53
CA PRO A 247 11.10 3.51 7.11
C PRO A 247 10.47 4.53 8.08
N LEU A 248 9.31 5.08 7.71
CA LEU A 248 8.57 6.04 8.56
C LEU A 248 7.83 5.39 9.74
N GLY A 249 7.66 4.06 9.72
CA GLY A 249 7.02 3.29 10.79
C GLY A 249 7.98 2.70 11.81
N GLU A 250 9.30 2.80 11.60
CA GLU A 250 10.32 2.25 12.51
C GLU A 250 10.16 2.76 13.95
N ARG A 251 9.77 4.03 14.11
CA ARG A 251 9.49 4.65 15.42
C ARG A 251 8.38 3.97 16.23
N LEU A 252 7.50 3.21 15.58
CA LEU A 252 6.39 2.50 16.24
C LEU A 252 6.84 1.18 16.86
N ARG A 253 7.98 0.61 16.44
CA ARG A 253 8.50 -0.67 16.94
C ARG A 253 8.61 -0.72 18.47
N PRO A 254 9.26 0.23 19.16
CA PRO A 254 9.37 0.18 20.62
C PRO A 254 8.00 0.23 21.30
N MET A 255 7.04 1.02 20.77
CA MET A 255 5.69 1.09 21.33
C MET A 255 4.91 -0.21 21.13
N ALA A 256 5.05 -0.83 19.95
CA ALA A 256 4.42 -2.12 19.65
C ALA A 256 4.96 -3.23 20.55
N LEU A 257 6.27 -3.23 20.79
CA LEU A 257 6.92 -4.14 21.74
C LEU A 257 6.44 -3.89 23.16
N GLU A 258 6.37 -2.63 23.61
CA GLU A 258 5.87 -2.28 24.94
C GLU A 258 4.42 -2.78 25.12
N GLN A 259 3.51 -2.53 24.17
CA GLN A 259 2.15 -3.05 24.24
C GLN A 259 2.10 -4.60 24.30
N SER A 260 2.99 -5.28 23.58
CA SER A 260 3.10 -6.74 23.60
C SER A 260 3.62 -7.27 24.95
N GLU A 261 4.62 -6.62 25.52
CA GLU A 261 5.18 -6.97 26.83
C GLU A 261 4.19 -6.72 27.97
N LEU A 262 3.47 -5.60 27.92
CA LEU A 262 2.48 -5.24 28.94
C LEU A 262 1.38 -6.31 29.06
N LYS A 263 0.97 -6.95 27.97
CA LYS A 263 -0.04 -8.03 27.98
C LYS A 263 0.34 -9.20 28.88
N ARG A 264 1.64 -9.52 28.98
CA ARG A 264 2.14 -10.65 29.78
C ARG A 264 2.24 -10.35 31.28
N GLY A 265 2.00 -9.09 31.69
CA GLY A 265 2.22 -8.61 33.05
C GLY A 265 1.05 -8.78 34.02
N VAL A 266 -0.08 -9.34 33.59
CA VAL A 266 -1.30 -9.43 34.41
C VAL A 266 -1.48 -10.84 34.97
N ARG A 267 -1.66 -10.96 36.29
CA ARG A 267 -1.91 -12.24 36.95
C ARG A 267 -3.36 -12.68 36.74
N SER A 268 -3.61 -14.00 36.71
CA SER A 268 -4.96 -14.57 36.64
C SER A 268 -5.91 -13.99 37.70
N THR A 269 -5.43 -13.84 38.94
CA THR A 269 -6.22 -13.23 40.02
C THR A 269 -6.69 -11.80 39.73
N THR A 270 -5.93 -11.01 38.98
CA THR A 270 -6.33 -9.67 38.55
C THR A 270 -7.39 -9.74 37.46
N ILE A 271 -7.22 -10.67 36.51
CA ILE A 271 -8.19 -10.93 35.43
C ILE A 271 -9.53 -11.39 36.03
N ASP A 272 -9.52 -12.29 37.00
CA ASP A 272 -10.72 -12.77 37.70
C ASP A 272 -11.45 -11.62 38.41
N ARG A 273 -10.71 -10.71 39.04
CA ARG A 273 -11.27 -9.52 39.69
C ARG A 273 -11.84 -8.52 38.69
N MET A 274 -11.22 -8.36 37.52
CA MET A 274 -11.76 -7.55 36.42
C MET A 274 -13.06 -8.16 35.89
N ALA A 275 -13.10 -9.47 35.67
CA ALA A 275 -14.31 -10.18 35.23
C ALA A 275 -15.43 -10.09 36.27
N HIS A 276 -15.10 -10.17 37.56
CA HIS A 276 -16.08 -9.98 38.62
C HIS A 276 -16.65 -8.56 38.64
N LEU A 277 -15.81 -7.52 38.57
CA LEU A 277 -16.25 -6.13 38.48
C LEU A 277 -17.15 -5.90 37.26
N SER A 278 -16.72 -6.40 36.10
CA SER A 278 -17.52 -6.36 34.86
C SER A 278 -18.92 -6.94 35.06
N LYS A 279 -19.01 -8.13 35.66
CA LYS A 279 -20.28 -8.79 35.93
C LYS A 279 -21.20 -7.96 36.81
N VAL A 280 -20.69 -7.40 37.91
CA VAL A 280 -21.47 -6.53 38.80
C VAL A 280 -21.98 -5.30 38.05
N MET A 281 -21.13 -4.64 37.28
CA MET A 281 -21.49 -3.44 36.50
C MET A 281 -22.58 -3.70 35.45
N LEU A 282 -22.63 -4.91 34.89
CA LEU A 282 -23.61 -5.31 33.87
C LEU A 282 -24.94 -5.78 34.48
N GLU A 283 -24.91 -6.40 35.65
CA GLU A 283 -26.09 -6.96 36.34
C GLU A 283 -26.79 -5.93 37.26
N ASP A 284 -26.12 -4.84 37.62
CA ASP A 284 -26.66 -3.83 38.53
C ASP A 284 -27.77 -2.98 37.88
N GLN A 285 -29.01 -3.29 38.25
CA GLN A 285 -30.22 -2.55 37.87
C GLN A 285 -30.74 -1.66 39.02
N SER A 286 -29.93 -1.39 40.05
CA SER A 286 -30.36 -0.61 41.21
C SER A 286 -30.44 0.88 40.90
N ALA A 287 -31.39 1.58 41.53
CA ALA A 287 -31.63 3.01 41.29
C ALA A 287 -30.43 3.92 41.62
N HIS A 288 -29.53 3.47 42.50
CA HIS A 288 -28.37 4.23 42.95
C HIS A 288 -27.04 3.60 42.54
N ALA A 289 -27.05 2.49 41.80
CA ALA A 289 -25.87 1.72 41.41
C ALA A 289 -24.93 1.37 42.59
N THR A 290 -25.49 1.21 43.80
CA THR A 290 -24.70 0.95 45.01
C THR A 290 -23.80 -0.29 44.87
N PRO A 291 -24.28 -1.44 44.35
CA PRO A 291 -23.42 -2.61 44.12
C PRO A 291 -22.24 -2.30 43.20
N THR A 292 -22.46 -1.54 42.12
CA THR A 292 -21.39 -1.13 41.21
C THR A 292 -20.36 -0.24 41.90
N ILE A 293 -20.80 0.78 42.64
CA ILE A 293 -19.90 1.71 43.34
C ILE A 293 -19.02 0.95 44.35
N GLU A 294 -19.62 0.06 45.14
CA GLU A 294 -18.89 -0.79 46.08
C GLU A 294 -17.87 -1.69 45.37
N ALA A 295 -18.25 -2.32 44.26
CA ALA A 295 -17.35 -3.16 43.49
C ALA A 295 -16.18 -2.37 42.89
N ILE A 296 -16.41 -1.15 42.40
CA ILE A 296 -15.35 -0.24 41.93
C ILE A 296 -14.39 0.06 43.08
N ASP A 297 -14.89 0.43 44.26
CA ASP A 297 -14.05 0.77 45.41
C ASP A 297 -13.22 -0.43 45.90
N ILE A 298 -13.81 -1.63 45.92
CA ILE A 298 -13.10 -2.88 46.22
C ILE A 298 -11.98 -3.12 45.20
N PHE A 299 -12.27 -2.95 43.90
CA PHE A 299 -11.25 -3.12 42.86
C PHE A 299 -10.13 -2.08 42.98
N MET A 300 -10.46 -0.82 43.26
CA MET A 300 -9.48 0.24 43.45
C MET A 300 -8.60 0.00 44.68
N ALA A 301 -9.18 -0.47 45.80
CA ALA A 301 -8.41 -0.87 46.98
C ALA A 301 -7.44 -2.02 46.64
N TYR A 302 -7.90 -3.03 45.91
CA TYR A 302 -7.05 -4.11 45.40
C TYR A 302 -5.94 -3.60 44.49
N PHE A 303 -6.25 -2.71 43.53
CA PHE A 303 -5.28 -2.11 42.61
C PHE A 303 -4.11 -1.47 43.35
N HIS A 304 -4.36 -0.79 44.47
CA HIS A 304 -3.30 -0.17 45.26
C HIS A 304 -2.32 -1.19 45.90
N THR A 305 -2.75 -2.44 46.10
CA THR A 305 -1.91 -3.54 46.62
C THR A 305 -1.06 -4.24 45.56
N LEU A 306 -1.28 -3.96 44.27
CA LEU A 306 -0.58 -4.63 43.17
C LEU A 306 0.91 -4.21 43.07
N PRO A 307 1.79 -5.08 42.56
CA PRO A 307 3.14 -4.70 42.16
C PRO A 307 3.13 -3.59 41.09
N GLU A 308 4.16 -2.74 41.08
CA GLU A 308 4.22 -1.60 40.15
C GLU A 308 4.21 -2.00 38.67
N ALA A 309 4.78 -3.15 38.32
CA ALA A 309 4.72 -3.67 36.95
C ALA A 309 3.27 -3.92 36.50
N GLU A 310 2.46 -4.57 37.33
CA GLU A 310 1.06 -4.87 37.02
C GLU A 310 0.20 -3.61 37.04
N LYS A 311 0.47 -2.67 37.97
CA LYS A 311 -0.15 -1.34 37.96
C LYS A 311 0.13 -0.60 36.67
N ARG A 312 1.37 -0.64 36.17
CA ARG A 312 1.77 -0.02 34.90
C ARG A 312 0.99 -0.63 33.73
N THR A 313 0.85 -1.95 33.69
CA THR A 313 0.01 -2.62 32.70
C THR A 313 -1.43 -2.12 32.75
N LEU A 314 -2.09 -2.15 33.91
CA LEU A 314 -3.48 -1.70 34.01
C LEU A 314 -3.68 -0.21 33.66
N LYS A 315 -2.64 0.62 33.86
CA LYS A 315 -2.65 2.05 33.49
C LYS A 315 -2.42 2.32 32.00
N SER A 316 -1.63 1.48 31.33
CA SER A 316 -1.02 1.86 30.04
C SER A 316 -1.35 0.90 28.90
N LEU A 317 -1.72 -0.34 29.21
CA LEU A 317 -2.17 -1.30 28.21
C LEU A 317 -3.50 -0.82 27.64
N LYS A 318 -3.49 -0.45 26.36
CA LYS A 318 -4.71 -0.11 25.63
C LYS A 318 -5.30 -1.40 25.09
N VAL A 319 -6.53 -1.70 25.50
CA VAL A 319 -7.23 -2.90 25.04
C VAL A 319 -8.27 -2.50 24.00
N PRO A 320 -8.21 -3.04 22.77
CA PRO A 320 -9.24 -2.80 21.78
C PRO A 320 -10.53 -3.53 22.15
N ALA A 321 -11.65 -2.83 22.04
CA ALA A 321 -12.98 -3.34 22.34
C ALA A 321 -14.03 -2.82 21.35
N LYS A 322 -15.22 -3.42 21.42
CA LYS A 322 -16.40 -3.02 20.66
C LYS A 322 -17.59 -2.92 21.59
N ASP A 323 -18.29 -1.80 21.57
CA ASP A 323 -19.46 -1.59 22.41
C ASP A 323 -20.57 -2.54 21.93
N SER A 324 -21.00 -3.45 22.81
CA SER A 324 -21.98 -4.49 22.47
C SER A 324 -23.36 -3.93 22.09
N HIS A 325 -23.69 -2.70 22.50
CA HIS A 325 -24.97 -2.06 22.17
C HIS A 325 -24.91 -1.27 20.87
N THR A 326 -23.85 -0.50 20.65
CA THR A 326 -23.75 0.39 19.47
C THR A 326 -22.94 -0.21 18.32
N GLY A 327 -22.17 -1.25 18.59
CA GLY A 327 -21.17 -1.78 17.66
C GLY A 327 -19.99 -0.84 17.44
N GLN A 328 -19.89 0.27 18.18
CA GLN A 328 -18.80 1.22 18.00
C GLN A 328 -17.51 0.67 18.61
N ALA A 329 -16.46 0.71 17.80
CA ALA A 329 -15.12 0.35 18.20
C ALA A 329 -14.49 1.46 19.08
N TYR A 330 -13.82 1.08 20.15
CA TYR A 330 -13.05 1.99 21.00
C TYR A 330 -11.85 1.28 21.64
N ASP A 331 -10.92 2.06 22.18
CA ASP A 331 -9.74 1.58 22.90
C ASP A 331 -9.62 2.37 24.20
N SER A 332 -9.34 1.69 25.31
CA SER A 332 -9.08 2.36 26.58
C SER A 332 -8.07 1.58 27.41
N ALA A 333 -7.47 2.25 28.39
CA ALA A 333 -6.71 1.56 29.42
C ALA A 333 -7.68 1.08 30.51
N ILE A 334 -7.36 -0.05 31.14
CA ILE A 334 -8.23 -0.69 32.14
C ILE A 334 -8.53 0.26 33.30
N LEU A 335 -7.49 0.90 33.85
CA LEU A 335 -7.66 1.83 34.97
C LEU A 335 -8.39 3.11 34.57
N GLU A 336 -8.11 3.63 33.38
CA GLU A 336 -8.75 4.84 32.83
C GLU A 336 -10.27 4.62 32.72
N ALA A 337 -10.70 3.50 32.14
CA ALA A 337 -12.11 3.16 32.02
C ALA A 337 -12.83 3.07 33.38
N ILE A 338 -12.19 2.45 34.38
CA ILE A 338 -12.75 2.34 35.75
C ILE A 338 -12.85 3.71 36.41
N GLN A 339 -11.84 4.58 36.24
CA GLN A 339 -11.84 5.93 36.78
C GLN A 339 -12.91 6.81 36.12
N ASP A 340 -13.11 6.69 34.81
CA ASP A 340 -14.15 7.42 34.09
C ASP A 340 -15.55 6.96 34.51
N ALA A 341 -15.77 5.67 34.75
CA ALA A 341 -17.00 5.17 35.37
C ALA A 341 -17.20 5.78 36.77
N LYS A 342 -16.17 5.75 37.62
CA LYS A 342 -16.23 6.32 38.98
C LYS A 342 -16.54 7.83 38.96
N ALA A 343 -16.04 8.55 37.96
CA ALA A 343 -16.27 9.98 37.76
C ALA A 343 -17.62 10.29 37.07
N ASN A 344 -18.46 9.27 36.80
CA ASN A 344 -19.72 9.39 36.05
C ASN A 344 -19.55 10.01 34.65
N ARG A 345 -18.39 9.82 34.02
CA ARG A 345 -18.12 10.28 32.64
C ARG A 345 -18.65 9.31 31.58
N VAL A 346 -18.71 8.03 31.92
CA VAL A 346 -19.17 6.95 31.07
C VAL A 346 -20.13 6.07 31.87
N CYS A 347 -21.16 5.52 31.23
CA CYS A 347 -22.11 4.65 31.91
C CYS A 347 -21.46 3.33 32.35
N TYR A 348 -21.92 2.79 33.49
CA TYR A 348 -21.36 1.57 34.07
C TYR A 348 -21.47 0.36 33.14
N HIS A 349 -22.58 0.20 32.42
CA HIS A 349 -22.76 -0.91 31.48
C HIS A 349 -21.70 -0.91 30.37
N LYS A 350 -21.32 0.27 29.84
CA LYS A 350 -20.28 0.37 28.80
C LYS A 350 -18.89 0.00 29.34
N VAL A 351 -18.57 0.43 30.56
CA VAL A 351 -17.30 0.05 31.22
C VAL A 351 -17.32 -1.42 31.66
N GLY A 352 -18.46 -1.94 32.09
CA GLY A 352 -18.65 -3.34 32.42
C GLY A 352 -18.41 -4.23 31.19
N ASP A 353 -18.98 -3.88 30.04
CA ASP A 353 -18.77 -4.56 28.77
C ASP A 353 -17.29 -4.51 28.33
N PHE A 354 -16.67 -3.32 28.40
CA PHE A 354 -15.23 -3.14 28.15
C PHE A 354 -14.38 -4.10 28.98
N LEU A 355 -14.59 -4.13 30.30
CA LEU A 355 -13.81 -4.94 31.22
C LEU A 355 -14.01 -6.44 30.99
N SER A 356 -15.20 -6.85 30.53
CA SER A 356 -15.48 -8.24 30.12
C SER A 356 -14.59 -8.65 28.95
N GLN A 357 -14.57 -7.83 27.91
CA GLN A 357 -13.77 -8.07 26.71
C GLN A 357 -12.26 -8.01 27.02
N ALA A 358 -11.84 -7.07 27.87
CA ALA A 358 -10.45 -6.94 28.27
C ALA A 358 -9.96 -8.12 29.11
N ALA A 359 -10.77 -8.59 30.07
CA ALA A 359 -10.45 -9.76 30.86
C ALA A 359 -10.31 -11.00 29.97
N LYS A 360 -11.27 -11.22 29.05
CA LYS A 360 -11.21 -12.30 28.08
C LYS A 360 -9.96 -12.22 27.20
N LYS A 361 -9.64 -11.04 26.68
CA LYS A 361 -8.48 -10.86 25.80
C LYS A 361 -7.16 -11.14 26.51
N LEU A 362 -7.03 -10.69 27.76
CA LEU A 362 -5.86 -11.00 28.60
C LEU A 362 -5.77 -12.49 28.92
N GLN A 363 -6.92 -13.16 29.10
CA GLN A 363 -6.97 -14.60 29.35
C GLN A 363 -6.59 -15.43 28.12
N ASP A 364 -6.97 -14.99 26.92
CA ASP A 364 -6.59 -15.64 25.65
C ASP A 364 -5.10 -15.42 25.31
N ASP A 365 -4.50 -14.33 25.80
CA ASP A 365 -3.09 -13.96 25.58
C ASP A 365 -2.14 -14.50 26.69
N LEU A 366 -2.66 -15.15 27.74
CA LEU A 366 -1.92 -15.89 28.80
C LEU A 366 -1.53 -17.29 28.35
#